data_AF-A0A411HKV4-F1
#
_entry.id   AF-A0A411HKV4-F1
#
_cell.length_a   1.000
_cell.length_b   1.000
_cell.length_c   1.000
_cell.angle_alpha   90.00
_cell.angle_beta   90.00
_cell.angle_gamma   90.00
#
_symmetry.space_group_name_H-M   'P 1'
#
loop_
_entity.id
_entity.type
_entity.pdbx_description
1 polymer ?
#
loop_
_entity_poly.entity_id
_entity_poly.type
_entity_poly.pdbx_seq_one_letter_code
_entity_poly.pdbx_strand_id
1 'polypeptide(L)'
;MLHFLPRPQLKQILSREVPAHRKRMHPPEVTLGLFVEQVISNEGACQGVVGRHLAQRTALGLPSSSLNTGPYCKARQRLPLALVEACVSEVADAALAALPAAAQWRGRNIKLIDGTTVSMPNTASLQAAFPQSRVQHAGLGFPVARIVGVISLSSGCISDWTVEPYIGEGTSEPQEERGQVHLLGVNSRA
;
A
#
# COMPACT_ATOMS: atom_id res chain seq x y z
N MET A 1 8.49 -1.30 12.84
CA MET A 1 7.35 -1.77 11.99
C MET A 1 6.66 -3.02 12.54
N LEU A 2 7.37 -4.10 12.91
CA LEU A 2 6.76 -5.36 13.41
C LEU A 2 5.97 -5.29 14.74
N HIS A 3 5.97 -4.15 15.44
CA HIS A 3 5.16 -4.00 16.66
C HIS A 3 3.65 -3.92 16.37
N PHE A 4 3.26 -3.33 15.24
CA PHE A 4 1.85 -3.10 14.89
C PHE A 4 1.26 -4.17 13.97
N LEU A 5 2.08 -5.08 13.45
CA LEU A 5 1.62 -6.27 12.74
C LEU A 5 2.41 -7.49 13.21
N PRO A 6 2.04 -8.08 14.36
CA PRO A 6 2.77 -9.21 14.90
C PRO A 6 2.57 -10.46 14.03
N ARG A 7 3.51 -11.42 14.14
CA ARG A 7 3.54 -12.62 13.29
C ARG A 7 2.23 -13.43 13.30
N PRO A 8 1.52 -13.63 14.43
CA PRO A 8 0.24 -14.35 14.44
C PRO A 8 -0.83 -13.68 13.57
N GLN A 9 -0.99 -12.36 13.70
CA GLN A 9 -1.94 -11.55 12.91
C GLN A 9 -1.59 -11.62 11.43
N LEU A 10 -0.31 -11.43 11.08
CA LEU A 10 0.14 -11.57 9.69
C LEU A 10 -0.18 -12.96 9.12
N LYS A 11 0.01 -14.04 9.89
CA LYS A 11 -0.35 -15.40 9.46
C LYS A 11 -1.85 -15.55 9.22
N GLN A 12 -2.68 -14.95 10.06
CA GLN A 12 -4.13 -14.97 9.89
C GLN A 12 -4.55 -14.26 8.60
N ILE A 13 -4.02 -13.06 8.35
CA ILE A 13 -4.29 -12.33 7.11
C ILE A 13 -3.80 -13.15 5.90
N LEU A 14 -2.60 -13.71 5.96
CA LEU A 14 -2.06 -14.55 4.88
C LEU A 14 -2.97 -15.75 4.57
N SER A 15 -3.54 -16.39 5.60
CA SER A 15 -4.44 -17.54 5.41
C SER A 15 -5.77 -17.17 4.74
N ARG A 16 -6.20 -15.91 4.89
CA ARG A 16 -7.45 -15.37 4.33
C ARG A 16 -7.26 -14.85 2.90
N GLU A 17 -6.19 -14.08 2.68
CA GLU A 17 -6.01 -13.28 1.47
C GLU A 17 -5.11 -13.94 0.42
N VAL A 18 -4.29 -14.92 0.81
CA VAL A 18 -3.37 -15.58 -0.12
C VAL A 18 -3.92 -16.95 -0.55
N PRO A 19 -4.12 -17.16 -1.86
CA PRO A 19 -4.44 -18.48 -2.40
C PRO A 19 -3.40 -19.55 -2.03
N ALA A 20 -3.79 -20.81 -2.20
CA ALA A 20 -2.88 -21.95 -2.05
C ALA A 20 -1.61 -21.73 -2.88
N HIS A 21 -0.45 -21.81 -2.22
CA HIS A 21 0.83 -21.52 -2.84
C HIS A 21 1.89 -22.54 -2.42
N ARG A 22 2.87 -22.75 -3.30
CA ARG A 22 4.05 -23.56 -2.97
C ARG A 22 5.02 -22.74 -2.15
N LYS A 23 5.62 -23.37 -1.13
CA LYS A 23 6.72 -22.79 -0.38
C LYS A 23 7.95 -22.65 -1.29
N ARG A 24 8.31 -21.40 -1.60
CA ARG A 24 9.47 -21.02 -2.44
C ARG A 24 10.43 -20.17 -1.62
N MET A 25 11.53 -19.70 -2.22
CA MET A 25 12.48 -18.78 -1.55
C MET A 25 11.86 -17.45 -1.15
N HIS A 26 10.88 -16.96 -1.92
CA HIS A 26 10.09 -15.78 -1.62
C HIS A 26 8.63 -16.18 -1.45
N PRO A 27 8.24 -16.74 -0.28
CA PRO A 27 6.83 -16.90 0.04
C PRO A 27 6.18 -15.52 0.27
N PRO A 28 4.84 -15.42 0.30
CA PRO A 28 4.13 -14.15 0.38
C PRO A 28 4.56 -13.27 1.57
N GLU A 29 4.79 -13.84 2.75
CA GLU A 29 5.22 -13.12 3.95
C GLU A 29 6.60 -12.47 3.80
N VAL A 30 7.55 -13.19 3.18
CA VAL A 30 8.89 -12.65 2.90
C VAL A 30 8.77 -11.60 1.81
N THR A 31 8.00 -11.87 0.77
CA THR A 31 7.82 -10.96 -0.36
C THR A 31 7.22 -9.64 0.09
N LEU A 32 6.21 -9.67 0.96
CA LEU A 32 5.60 -8.48 1.56
C LEU A 32 6.64 -7.67 2.35
N GLY A 33 7.40 -8.33 3.23
CA GLY A 33 8.44 -7.66 4.02
C GLY A 33 9.53 -7.01 3.15
N LEU A 34 10.00 -7.73 2.13
CA LEU A 34 10.96 -7.20 1.17
C LEU A 34 10.38 -6.04 0.34
N PHE A 35 9.10 -6.12 -0.02
CA PHE A 35 8.45 -5.04 -0.78
C PHE A 35 8.31 -3.77 0.04
N VAL A 36 7.87 -3.87 1.29
CA VAL A 36 7.85 -2.75 2.23
C VAL A 36 9.26 -2.15 2.37
N GLU A 37 10.26 -3.00 2.57
CA GLU A 37 11.66 -2.57 2.69
C GLU A 37 12.19 -1.89 1.42
N GLN A 38 11.72 -2.33 0.25
CA GLN A 38 12.03 -1.69 -1.03
C GLN A 38 11.43 -0.29 -1.11
N VAL A 39 10.17 -0.12 -0.72
CA VAL A 39 9.44 1.14 -0.82
C VAL A 39 10.00 2.20 0.14
N ILE A 40 10.39 1.79 1.35
CA ILE A 40 10.99 2.72 2.33
C ILE A 40 12.47 3.02 2.04
N SER A 41 13.12 2.27 1.15
CA SER A 41 14.53 2.46 0.81
C SER A 41 14.71 3.64 -0.15
N ASN A 42 15.71 4.47 0.11
CA ASN A 42 16.03 5.65 -0.71
C ASN A 42 16.25 5.32 -2.20
N GLU A 43 16.84 4.16 -2.51
CA GLU A 43 17.14 3.77 -3.89
C GLU A 43 15.97 3.07 -4.59
N GLY A 44 14.99 2.52 -3.84
CA GLY A 44 13.87 1.76 -4.40
C GLY A 44 14.24 0.51 -5.23
N ALA A 45 15.52 0.17 -5.34
CA ALA A 45 16.02 -0.87 -6.22
C ALA A 45 15.80 -2.29 -5.68
N CYS A 46 15.35 -3.20 -6.55
CA CYS A 46 15.17 -4.61 -6.18
C CYS A 46 16.50 -5.27 -5.75
N GLN A 47 17.61 -4.85 -6.37
CA GLN A 47 18.95 -5.42 -6.09
C GLN A 47 19.37 -5.20 -4.64
N GLY A 48 19.20 -3.99 -4.11
CA GLY A 48 19.57 -3.68 -2.72
C GLY A 48 18.80 -4.55 -1.72
N VAL A 49 17.50 -4.74 -1.94
CA VAL A 49 16.65 -5.54 -1.06
C VAL A 49 16.98 -7.03 -1.14
N VAL A 50 17.19 -7.56 -2.35
CA VAL A 50 17.57 -8.97 -2.53
C VAL A 50 18.97 -9.24 -1.96
N GLY A 51 19.91 -8.32 -2.13
CA GLY A 51 21.27 -8.43 -1.59
C GLY A 51 21.30 -8.46 -0.06
N ARG A 52 20.57 -7.54 0.59
CA ARG A 52 20.46 -7.52 2.06
C ARG A 52 19.65 -8.71 2.59
N HIS A 53 18.63 -9.17 1.87
CA HIS A 53 17.95 -10.43 2.22
C HIS A 53 18.90 -11.63 2.17
N LEU A 54 19.74 -11.72 1.14
CA LEU A 54 20.78 -12.74 1.05
C LEU A 54 21.75 -12.66 2.23
N ALA A 55 22.30 -11.47 2.50
CA ALA A 55 23.22 -11.26 3.61
C ALA A 55 22.61 -11.66 4.95
N GLN A 56 21.34 -11.30 5.20
CA GLN A 56 20.60 -11.71 6.39
C GLN A 56 20.45 -13.23 6.48
N ARG A 57 20.11 -13.92 5.39
CA ARG A 57 20.01 -15.38 5.37
C ARG A 57 21.34 -16.05 5.68
N THR A 58 22.43 -15.57 5.07
CA THR A 58 23.79 -16.07 5.31
C THR A 58 24.19 -15.89 6.77
N ALA A 59 23.93 -14.72 7.36
CA ALA A 59 24.22 -14.45 8.77
C ALA A 59 23.43 -15.35 9.73
N LEU A 60 22.23 -15.81 9.32
CA LEU A 60 21.39 -16.74 10.08
C LEU A 60 21.71 -18.23 9.80
N GLY A 61 22.74 -18.54 9.02
CA GLY A 61 23.08 -19.92 8.64
C GLY A 61 22.03 -20.61 7.76
N LEU A 62 21.13 -19.84 7.12
CA LEU A 62 20.11 -20.37 6.23
C LEU A 62 20.68 -20.60 4.82
N PRO A 63 20.09 -21.51 4.01
CA PRO A 63 20.53 -21.74 2.64
C PRO A 63 20.59 -20.43 1.85
N SER A 64 21.69 -20.24 1.14
CA SER A 64 21.93 -19.06 0.33
C SER A 64 20.87 -18.91 -0.76
N SER A 65 20.48 -17.68 -1.02
CA SER A 65 19.64 -17.29 -2.16
C SER A 65 20.49 -16.68 -3.27
N SER A 66 19.98 -16.69 -4.50
CA SER A 66 20.64 -15.97 -5.60
C SER A 66 20.50 -14.45 -5.42
N LEU A 67 21.48 -13.68 -5.93
CA LEU A 67 21.36 -12.22 -6.11
C LEU A 67 20.44 -11.85 -7.29
N ASN A 68 19.95 -12.83 -8.06
CA ASN A 68 19.00 -12.57 -9.13
C ASN A 68 17.69 -11.99 -8.57
N THR A 69 17.29 -10.81 -9.05
CA THR A 69 16.06 -10.13 -8.64
C THR A 69 14.81 -10.70 -9.29
N GLY A 70 14.93 -11.44 -10.39
CA GLY A 70 13.81 -12.01 -11.15
C GLY A 70 12.83 -12.84 -10.30
N PRO A 71 13.29 -13.79 -9.46
CA PRO A 71 12.42 -14.53 -8.53
C PRO A 71 11.64 -13.63 -7.57
N TYR A 72 12.28 -12.61 -7.01
CA TYR A 72 11.64 -11.63 -6.13
C TYR A 72 10.63 -10.76 -6.89
N CYS A 73 10.99 -10.21 -8.05
CA CYS A 73 10.08 -9.42 -8.88
C CYS A 73 8.82 -10.21 -9.27
N LYS A 74 8.99 -11.47 -9.68
CA LYS A 74 7.86 -12.37 -9.97
C LYS A 74 7.02 -12.69 -8.73
N ALA A 75 7.63 -12.80 -7.55
CA ALA A 75 6.89 -12.99 -6.30
C ALA A 75 6.10 -11.74 -5.93
N ARG A 76 6.70 -10.56 -6.04
CA ARG A 76 6.06 -9.27 -5.78
C ARG A 76 4.83 -9.04 -6.67
N GLN A 77 4.92 -9.35 -7.95
CA GLN A 77 3.78 -9.27 -8.89
C GLN A 77 2.62 -10.22 -8.55
N ARG A 78 2.86 -11.26 -7.74
CA ARG A 78 1.84 -12.23 -7.31
C ARG A 78 1.25 -11.90 -5.93
N LEU A 79 1.71 -10.83 -5.27
CA LEU A 79 1.12 -10.41 -4.01
C LEU A 79 -0.32 -9.94 -4.28
N PRO A 80 -1.33 -10.54 -3.62
CA PRO A 80 -2.70 -10.07 -3.74
C PRO A 80 -2.81 -8.64 -3.19
N LEU A 81 -3.57 -7.78 -3.88
CA LEU A 81 -3.88 -6.44 -3.37
C LEU A 81 -4.60 -6.52 -2.01
N ALA A 82 -5.56 -7.43 -1.88
CA ALA A 82 -6.32 -7.68 -0.65
C ALA A 82 -5.42 -8.01 0.57
N LEU A 83 -4.27 -8.68 0.35
CA LEU A 83 -3.29 -8.92 1.42
C LEU A 83 -2.70 -7.59 1.93
N VAL A 84 -2.33 -6.70 1.03
CA VAL A 84 -1.77 -5.39 1.37
C VAL A 84 -2.84 -4.53 2.06
N GLU A 85 -4.05 -4.49 1.50
CA GLU A 85 -5.21 -3.78 2.06
C GLU A 85 -5.50 -4.21 3.51
N ALA A 86 -5.57 -5.52 3.73
CA ALA A 86 -5.80 -6.09 5.06
C ALA A 86 -4.66 -5.78 6.03
N CYS A 87 -3.40 -5.78 5.57
CA CYS A 87 -2.27 -5.42 6.41
C CYS A 87 -2.26 -3.92 6.79
N VAL A 88 -2.62 -3.04 5.86
CA VAL A 88 -2.75 -1.59 6.14
C VAL A 88 -3.83 -1.35 7.18
N SER A 89 -4.99 -1.98 7.01
CA SER A 89 -6.11 -1.87 7.95
C SER A 89 -5.72 -2.35 9.35
N GLU A 90 -5.10 -3.52 9.46
CA GLU A 90 -4.65 -4.08 10.75
C GLU A 90 -3.62 -3.17 11.44
N VAL A 91 -2.66 -2.63 10.68
CA VAL A 91 -1.67 -1.69 11.22
C VAL A 91 -2.34 -0.40 11.71
N ALA A 92 -3.31 0.13 10.97
CA ALA A 92 -4.03 1.34 11.35
C ALA A 92 -4.84 1.14 12.63
N ASP A 93 -5.55 0.02 12.75
CA ASP A 93 -6.34 -0.33 13.92
C ASP A 93 -5.45 -0.56 15.15
N ALA A 94 -4.37 -1.33 14.99
CA ALA A 94 -3.41 -1.58 16.07
C ALA A 94 -2.72 -0.29 16.53
N ALA A 95 -2.36 0.61 15.61
CA ALA A 95 -1.77 1.90 15.95
C ALA A 95 -2.76 2.80 16.68
N LEU A 96 -4.03 2.84 16.24
CA LEU A 96 -5.07 3.63 16.90
C LEU A 96 -5.38 3.11 18.32
N ALA A 97 -5.47 1.79 18.49
CA ALA A 97 -5.72 1.15 19.79
C ALA A 97 -4.59 1.38 20.81
N ALA A 98 -3.36 1.61 20.34
CA ALA A 98 -2.21 1.89 21.19
C ALA A 98 -2.11 3.35 21.67
N LEU A 99 -2.95 4.25 21.13
CA LEU A 99 -2.89 5.67 21.49
C LEU A 99 -3.58 5.96 22.83
N PRO A 100 -3.05 6.91 23.63
CA PRO A 100 -3.74 7.37 24.83
C PRO A 100 -4.99 8.18 24.45
N ALA A 101 -5.99 8.22 25.34
CA ALA A 101 -7.19 9.05 25.14
C ALA A 101 -6.87 10.54 24.89
N ALA A 102 -5.76 11.05 25.46
CA ALA A 102 -5.28 12.41 25.24
C ALA A 102 -4.86 12.71 23.78
N ALA A 103 -4.65 11.68 22.95
CA ALA A 103 -4.37 11.84 21.52
C ALA A 103 -5.62 12.26 20.71
N GLN A 104 -6.81 12.24 21.34
CA GLN A 104 -8.05 12.71 20.73
C GLN A 104 -8.25 14.21 21.02
N TRP A 105 -8.65 14.96 20.00
CA TRP A 105 -9.01 16.36 20.16
C TRP A 105 -10.46 16.48 20.63
N ARG A 106 -10.66 16.92 21.88
CA ARG A 106 -12.01 17.02 22.48
C ARG A 106 -12.82 15.72 22.34
N GLY A 107 -12.15 14.58 22.58
CA GLY A 107 -12.74 13.25 22.48
C GLY A 107 -13.01 12.77 21.05
N ARG A 108 -12.47 13.44 20.03
CA ARG A 108 -12.65 13.09 18.62
C ARG A 108 -11.33 12.73 17.95
N ASN A 109 -11.39 11.74 17.06
CA ASN A 109 -10.28 11.41 16.18
C ASN A 109 -10.24 12.44 15.04
N ILE A 110 -9.08 13.08 14.85
CA ILE A 110 -8.88 14.00 13.73
C ILE A 110 -8.34 13.22 12.52
N LYS A 111 -8.91 13.50 11.35
CA LYS A 111 -8.50 12.91 10.08
C LYS A 111 -7.97 14.00 9.16
N LEU A 112 -6.88 13.71 8.47
CA LEU A 112 -6.35 14.47 7.35
C LEU A 112 -6.78 13.79 6.06
N ILE A 113 -7.05 14.60 5.04
CA ILE A 113 -7.27 14.12 3.67
C ILE A 113 -6.13 14.70 2.85
N ASP A 114 -5.41 13.84 2.14
CA ASP A 114 -4.35 14.25 1.22
C ASP A 114 -4.43 13.43 -0.06
N GLY A 115 -4.07 14.06 -1.17
CA GLY A 115 -4.21 13.52 -2.51
C GLY A 115 -2.90 13.60 -3.29
N THR A 116 -2.59 12.55 -4.03
CA THR A 116 -1.44 12.54 -4.95
C THR A 116 -1.82 11.91 -6.28
N THR A 117 -0.98 12.09 -7.30
CA THR A 117 -1.15 11.44 -8.59
C THR A 117 -0.02 10.47 -8.86
N VAL A 118 -0.34 9.32 -9.43
CA VAL A 118 0.63 8.31 -9.84
C VAL A 118 0.52 8.03 -11.34
N SER A 119 1.66 7.87 -12.00
CA SER A 119 1.70 7.35 -13.37
C SER A 119 1.74 5.82 -13.35
N MET A 120 1.17 5.20 -14.36
CA MET A 120 1.10 3.75 -14.48
C MET A 120 1.69 3.25 -15.80
N PRO A 121 2.03 1.95 -15.92
CA PRO A 121 2.45 1.38 -17.19
C PRO A 121 1.42 1.62 -18.30
N ASN A 122 1.89 1.94 -19.50
CA ASN A 122 1.01 2.16 -20.64
C ASN A 122 0.49 0.83 -21.19
N THR A 123 -0.67 0.39 -20.70
CA THR A 123 -1.43 -0.74 -21.24
C THR A 123 -2.82 -0.28 -21.66
N ALA A 124 -3.44 -0.96 -22.63
CA ALA A 124 -4.77 -0.58 -23.12
C ALA A 124 -5.84 -0.59 -22.01
N SER A 125 -5.77 -1.55 -21.08
CA SER A 125 -6.70 -1.63 -19.94
C SER A 125 -6.52 -0.46 -18.96
N LEU A 126 -5.27 -0.09 -18.65
CA LEU A 126 -4.99 1.03 -17.76
C LEU A 126 -5.30 2.36 -18.44
N GLN A 127 -5.07 2.49 -19.74
CA GLN A 127 -5.41 3.71 -20.49
C GLN A 127 -6.92 3.94 -20.55
N ALA A 128 -7.72 2.87 -20.63
CA ALA A 128 -9.18 2.96 -20.60
C ALA A 128 -9.71 3.33 -19.21
N ALA A 129 -9.12 2.77 -18.14
CA ALA A 129 -9.54 3.02 -16.76
C ALA A 129 -8.99 4.34 -16.18
N PHE A 130 -7.76 4.70 -16.53
CA PHE A 130 -7.02 5.85 -15.99
C PHE A 130 -6.44 6.68 -17.14
N PRO A 131 -7.25 7.47 -17.86
CA PRO A 131 -6.79 8.17 -19.06
C PRO A 131 -5.60 9.11 -18.78
N GLN A 132 -4.70 9.21 -19.75
CA GLN A 132 -3.59 10.18 -19.73
C GLN A 132 -4.07 11.64 -19.62
N SER A 133 -3.18 12.53 -19.18
CA SER A 133 -3.44 13.98 -19.10
C SER A 133 -3.88 14.59 -20.45
N ARG A 134 -4.85 15.53 -20.41
CA ARG A 134 -5.32 16.29 -21.60
C ARG A 134 -4.24 17.18 -22.21
N VAL A 135 -3.19 17.50 -21.45
CA VAL A 135 -2.05 18.30 -21.94
C VAL A 135 -1.18 17.48 -22.92
N GLN A 136 -1.25 16.15 -22.87
CA GLN A 136 -0.49 15.26 -23.76
C GLN A 136 -1.37 14.77 -24.92
N HIS A 137 -0.84 14.75 -26.14
CA HIS A 137 -1.54 14.17 -27.29
C HIS A 137 -1.85 12.69 -27.08
N ALA A 138 -3.00 12.24 -27.60
CA ALA A 138 -3.46 10.86 -27.49
C ALA A 138 -2.35 9.86 -27.84
N GLY A 139 -2.05 8.93 -26.93
CA GLY A 139 -1.02 7.91 -27.11
C GLY A 139 0.41 8.33 -26.77
N LEU A 140 0.64 9.62 -26.46
CA LEU A 140 1.95 10.14 -26.02
C LEU A 140 2.06 10.32 -24.50
N GLY A 141 0.99 10.04 -23.75
CA GLY A 141 0.95 10.13 -22.30
C GLY A 141 0.89 8.76 -21.63
N PHE A 142 1.28 8.70 -20.37
CA PHE A 142 1.04 7.53 -19.53
C PHE A 142 -0.33 7.62 -18.86
N PRO A 143 -0.97 6.49 -18.54
CA PRO A 143 -2.13 6.48 -17.66
C PRO A 143 -1.80 7.16 -16.32
N VAL A 144 -2.73 7.96 -15.81
CA VAL A 144 -2.57 8.70 -14.54
C VAL A 144 -3.77 8.44 -13.64
N ALA A 145 -3.50 8.01 -12.41
CA ALA A 145 -4.51 7.89 -11.36
C ALA A 145 -4.29 8.93 -10.27
N ARG A 146 -5.38 9.35 -9.64
CA ARG A 146 -5.39 10.08 -8.37
C ARG A 146 -5.56 9.09 -7.24
N ILE A 147 -4.76 9.22 -6.20
CA ILE A 147 -4.92 8.48 -4.95
C ILE A 147 -5.27 9.52 -3.88
N VAL A 148 -6.40 9.34 -3.21
CA VAL A 148 -6.77 10.17 -2.05
C VAL A 148 -6.78 9.28 -0.82
N GLY A 149 -6.02 9.66 0.21
CA GLY A 149 -5.91 8.93 1.46
C GLY A 149 -6.53 9.70 2.63
N VAL A 150 -7.23 8.97 3.49
CA VAL A 150 -7.70 9.45 4.80
C VAL A 150 -6.71 9.00 5.85
N ILE A 151 -6.03 9.94 6.49
CA ILE A 151 -4.95 9.68 7.44
C ILE A 151 -5.40 10.08 8.83
N SER A 152 -5.23 9.21 9.81
CA SER A 152 -5.39 9.57 11.22
C SER A 152 -4.31 10.56 11.64
N LEU A 153 -4.68 11.77 12.07
CA LEU A 153 -3.70 12.76 12.53
C LEU A 153 -2.93 12.26 13.76
N SER A 154 -3.61 11.51 14.64
CA SER A 154 -3.04 11.06 15.90
C SER A 154 -2.07 9.87 15.74
N SER A 155 -2.34 8.95 14.80
CA SER A 155 -1.50 7.76 14.57
C SER A 155 -0.60 7.86 13.34
N GLY A 156 -0.87 8.80 12.41
CA GLY A 156 -0.22 8.89 11.12
C GLY A 156 -0.57 7.76 10.14
N CYS A 157 -1.45 6.82 10.53
CA CYS A 157 -1.83 5.71 9.68
C CYS A 157 -2.95 6.09 8.70
N ILE A 158 -2.86 5.56 7.48
CA ILE A 158 -3.95 5.59 6.51
C ILE A 158 -5.06 4.68 7.03
N SER A 159 -6.26 5.22 7.20
CA SER A 159 -7.46 4.47 7.58
C SER A 159 -8.36 4.14 6.40
N ASP A 160 -8.28 4.90 5.31
CA ASP A 160 -9.01 4.61 4.08
C ASP A 160 -8.34 5.30 2.88
N TRP A 161 -8.60 4.84 1.66
CA TRP A 161 -8.14 5.47 0.44
C TRP A 161 -9.01 5.10 -0.77
N THR A 162 -9.01 5.97 -1.78
CA THR A 162 -9.59 5.71 -3.09
C THR A 162 -8.54 5.89 -4.19
N VAL A 163 -8.73 5.18 -5.30
CA VAL A 163 -7.91 5.31 -6.51
C VAL A 163 -8.84 5.59 -7.68
N GLU A 164 -8.72 6.78 -8.25
CA GLU A 164 -9.65 7.30 -9.25
C GLU A 164 -8.91 7.79 -10.50
N PRO A 165 -9.60 7.90 -11.65
CA PRO A 165 -9.03 8.51 -12.85
C PRO A 165 -8.62 9.96 -12.58
N TYR A 166 -7.48 10.39 -13.12
CA TYR A 166 -7.04 11.79 -12.99
C TYR A 166 -8.00 12.80 -13.66
N ILE A 167 -8.80 12.34 -14.65
CA ILE A 167 -9.74 13.16 -15.43
C ILE A 167 -11.15 12.58 -15.30
N GLY A 168 -12.16 13.42 -14.99
CA GLY A 168 -13.57 13.04 -14.85
C GLY A 168 -14.43 14.11 -14.17
N GLU A 169 -15.74 13.84 -14.02
CA GLU A 169 -16.67 14.64 -13.19
C GLU A 169 -16.31 14.46 -11.70
N GLY A 170 -16.24 15.55 -10.92
CA GLY A 170 -15.80 15.53 -9.50
C GLY A 170 -14.39 16.09 -9.25
N THR A 171 -13.62 16.34 -10.31
CA THR A 171 -12.18 16.67 -10.28
C THR A 171 -11.76 18.02 -9.68
N SER A 172 -12.68 18.81 -9.14
CA SER A 172 -12.38 20.07 -8.43
C SER A 172 -12.39 19.85 -6.90
N GLU A 173 -11.29 20.24 -6.25
CA GLU A 173 -11.01 20.06 -4.80
C GLU A 173 -12.21 20.24 -3.86
N PRO A 174 -13.12 21.22 -4.01
CA PRO A 174 -14.17 21.43 -3.00
C PRO A 174 -15.36 20.44 -3.04
N GLN A 175 -15.64 19.79 -4.18
CA GLN A 175 -16.82 18.92 -4.33
C GLN A 175 -16.51 17.45 -4.01
N GLU A 176 -15.28 17.01 -4.26
CA GLU A 176 -14.84 15.62 -4.05
C GLU A 176 -14.64 15.31 -2.56
N GLU A 177 -14.13 16.26 -1.76
CA GLU A 177 -13.92 16.06 -0.32
C GLU A 177 -15.23 15.72 0.44
N ARG A 178 -16.35 16.36 0.09
CA ARG A 178 -17.65 16.06 0.72
C ARG A 178 -18.25 14.75 0.24
N GLY A 179 -18.04 14.39 -1.03
CA GLY A 179 -18.51 13.12 -1.61
C GLY A 179 -17.70 11.93 -1.11
N GLN A 180 -16.38 12.05 -1.03
CA GLN A 180 -15.47 11.00 -0.58
C GLN A 180 -15.58 10.73 0.92
N VAL A 181 -15.84 11.75 1.77
CA VAL A 181 -16.15 11.52 3.20
C VAL A 181 -17.42 10.65 3.36
N HIS A 182 -18.39 10.78 2.45
CA HIS A 182 -19.60 9.95 2.45
C HIS A 182 -19.39 8.57 1.80
N LEU A 183 -18.61 8.49 0.71
CA LEU A 183 -18.31 7.26 -0.02
C LEU A 183 -17.32 6.33 0.71
N LEU A 184 -16.33 6.89 1.41
CA LEU A 184 -15.36 6.16 2.23
C LEU A 184 -15.95 5.77 3.60
N GLY A 185 -17.27 5.87 3.77
CA GLY A 185 -17.94 5.44 4.99
C GLY A 185 -17.32 6.04 6.26
N VAL A 186 -16.79 7.27 6.18
CA VAL A 186 -16.32 8.05 7.33
C VAL A 186 -17.56 8.50 8.11
N ASN A 187 -18.29 7.51 8.61
CA ASN A 187 -19.37 7.71 9.54
C ASN A 187 -18.71 8.35 10.75
N SER A 188 -19.22 9.54 11.06
CA SER A 188 -19.16 10.17 12.36
C SER A 188 -19.80 9.24 13.39
N ARG A 189 -19.12 8.14 13.74
CA ARG A 189 -19.31 7.50 15.03
C ARG A 189 -18.66 8.43 16.04
N ALA A 190 -19.48 9.39 16.46
CA ALA A 190 -19.30 10.17 17.67
C ALA A 190 -19.15 9.26 18.89
#